data_AF-A0A538H4L7-F1
#
_entry.id   AF-A0A538H4L7-F1
#
_cell.length_a   1.000
_cell.length_b   1.000
_cell.length_c   1.000
_cell.angle_alpha   90.00
_cell.angle_beta   90.00
_cell.angle_gamma   90.00
#
_symmetry.space_group_name_H-M   'P 1'
#
loop_
_entity.id
_entity.type
_entity.pdbx_description
1 polymer ?
#
loop_
_entity_poly.entity_id
_entity_poly.type
_entity_poly.pdbx_seq_one_letter_code
_entity_poly.pdbx_strand_id
1 'polypeptide(L)'
;MREQFDRVLEEWVPDEDLREQWREYIHNRRPEPDGPAGIEPLVFQGVTDAGSVLQVRGQADEYEVRVDGSLQERIAARKDLSADKPVLHFRWDGKEIAETFNASGEALTALAEYRDDPDSSPPWEYASELLADGLIDIQLDLTPRGKRATARR
;
A
#
# COMPACT_ATOMS: atom_id res chain seq x y z
N MET A 1 1.86 12.01 24.91
CA MET A 1 0.93 10.91 24.57
C MET A 1 -0.40 11.47 24.07
N ARG A 2 -1.22 12.15 24.88
CA ARG A 2 -2.47 12.81 24.41
C ARG A 2 -2.26 13.85 23.30
N GLU A 3 -1.41 14.85 23.52
CA GLU A 3 -1.12 15.90 22.52
C GLU A 3 -0.51 15.37 21.22
N GLN A 4 0.17 14.23 21.29
CA GLN A 4 0.81 13.59 20.13
C GLN A 4 -0.22 12.81 19.32
N PHE A 5 -1.18 12.17 19.99
CA PHE A 5 -2.31 11.50 19.35
C PHE A 5 -3.29 12.49 18.72
N ASP A 6 -3.65 13.58 19.41
CA ASP A 6 -4.54 14.61 18.85
C ASP A 6 -3.95 15.22 17.57
N ARG A 7 -2.64 15.45 17.55
CA ARG A 7 -1.92 15.92 16.36
C ARG A 7 -1.96 14.91 15.21
N VAL A 8 -1.73 13.63 15.50
CA VAL A 8 -1.80 12.56 14.49
C VAL A 8 -3.23 12.40 13.96
N LEU A 9 -4.25 12.49 14.81
CA LEU A 9 -5.64 12.48 14.38
C LEU A 9 -5.97 13.65 13.45
N GLU A 10 -5.51 14.86 13.78
CA GLU A 10 -5.69 16.05 12.94
C GLU A 10 -4.98 15.94 11.58
N GLU A 11 -3.82 15.29 11.55
CA GLU A 11 -3.04 15.11 10.32
C GLU A 11 -3.60 14.00 9.42
N TRP A 12 -4.09 12.91 10.01
CA TRP A 12 -4.42 11.69 9.26
C TRP A 12 -5.92 11.46 9.05
N VAL A 13 -6.79 12.10 9.83
CA VAL A 13 -8.25 11.94 9.74
C VAL A 13 -8.89 13.26 9.31
N PRO A 14 -9.17 13.45 7.99
CA PRO A 14 -9.73 14.70 7.49
C PRO A 14 -11.18 14.93 7.95
N ASP A 15 -11.91 13.87 8.30
CA ASP A 15 -13.28 13.93 8.79
C ASP A 15 -13.32 14.30 10.29
N GLU A 16 -13.97 15.41 10.61
CA GLU A 16 -14.08 15.93 11.98
C GLU A 16 -15.01 15.09 12.87
N ASP A 17 -16.08 14.53 12.31
CA ASP A 17 -17.00 13.66 13.03
C ASP A 17 -16.32 12.32 13.35
N LEU A 18 -15.49 11.82 12.45
CA LEU A 18 -14.68 10.62 12.68
C LEU A 18 -13.58 10.88 13.72
N ARG A 19 -12.93 12.06 13.69
CA ARG A 19 -11.96 12.46 14.73
C ARG A 19 -12.58 12.48 16.12
N GLU A 20 -13.80 13.01 16.25
CA GLU A 20 -14.48 13.07 17.54
C GLU A 20 -14.86 11.67 18.06
N GLN A 21 -15.31 10.78 17.17
CA GLN A 21 -15.56 9.39 17.55
C GLN A 21 -14.29 8.66 18.03
N TRP A 22 -13.15 8.91 17.39
CA TRP A 22 -11.85 8.38 17.84
C TRP A 22 -11.43 8.94 19.20
N ARG A 23 -11.68 10.23 19.47
CA ARG A 23 -11.47 10.81 20.80
C ARG A 23 -12.39 10.14 21.82
N GLU A 24 -13.68 10.01 21.54
CA GLU A 24 -14.62 9.38 22.48
C GLU A 24 -14.30 7.91 22.77
N TYR A 25 -13.84 7.13 21.78
CA TYR A 25 -13.39 5.75 21.97
C TYR A 25 -12.28 5.66 23.02
N ILE A 26 -11.21 6.44 22.85
CA ILE A 26 -10.03 6.39 23.72
C ILE A 26 -10.31 7.01 25.09
N HIS A 27 -11.07 8.09 25.16
CA HIS A 27 -11.31 8.81 26.40
C HIS A 27 -12.43 8.20 27.25
N ASN A 28 -13.48 7.67 26.63
CA ASN A 28 -14.71 7.26 27.30
C ASN A 28 -15.01 5.75 27.18
N ARG A 29 -14.09 4.95 26.60
CA ARG A 29 -14.29 3.51 26.34
C ARG A 29 -15.59 3.22 25.59
N ARG A 30 -15.94 4.09 24.64
CA ARG A 30 -17.03 3.85 23.69
C ARG A 30 -16.69 2.65 22.78
N PRO A 31 -17.63 2.15 21.95
CA PRO A 31 -17.28 1.24 20.87
C PRO A 31 -16.25 1.88 19.95
N GLU A 32 -15.35 1.07 19.40
CA GLU A 32 -14.41 1.49 18.35
C GLU A 32 -15.23 2.00 17.15
N PRO A 33 -14.97 3.21 16.63
CA PRO A 33 -15.65 3.69 15.44
C PRO A 33 -15.38 2.75 14.26
N ASP A 34 -16.32 2.70 13.31
CA ASP A 34 -16.09 1.99 12.06
C ASP A 34 -14.83 2.56 11.40
N GLY A 35 -13.77 1.77 11.41
CA GLY A 35 -12.52 2.14 10.76
C GLY A 35 -12.75 2.35 9.27
N PRO A 36 -11.88 3.11 8.59
CA PRO A 36 -11.90 3.14 7.14
C PRO A 36 -11.89 1.70 6.60
N ALA A 37 -12.63 1.46 5.52
CA ALA A 37 -12.64 0.16 4.87
C ALA A 37 -11.19 -0.31 4.68
N GLY A 38 -10.91 -1.57 5.01
CA GLY A 38 -9.57 -2.13 4.89
C GLY A 38 -9.03 -1.85 3.49
N ILE A 39 -7.85 -1.23 3.40
CA ILE A 39 -7.19 -0.99 2.12
C ILE A 39 -6.84 -2.36 1.56
N GLU A 40 -7.49 -2.76 0.46
CA GLU A 40 -7.10 -3.97 -0.25
C GLU A 40 -5.66 -3.79 -0.75
N PRO A 41 -4.70 -4.62 -0.29
CA PRO A 41 -3.30 -4.42 -0.58
C PRO A 41 -3.05 -4.39 -2.08
N LEU A 42 -2.36 -3.37 -2.57
CA LEU A 42 -1.90 -3.32 -3.96
C LEU A 42 -0.69 -4.24 -4.10
N VAL A 43 -0.86 -5.37 -4.80
CA VAL A 43 0.22 -6.36 -4.95
C VAL A 43 0.94 -6.27 -6.29
N PHE A 44 0.29 -5.67 -7.28
CA PHE A 44 0.88 -5.36 -8.58
C PHE A 44 0.17 -4.14 -9.21
N GLN A 45 0.94 -3.34 -9.93
CA GLN A 45 0.44 -2.30 -10.81
C GLN A 45 1.31 -2.28 -12.07
N GLY A 46 0.68 -2.07 -13.21
CA GLY A 46 1.37 -1.84 -14.47
C GLY A 46 0.53 -1.00 -15.41
N VAL A 47 1.11 -0.62 -16.55
CA VAL A 47 0.43 0.15 -17.59
C VAL A 47 0.36 -0.71 -18.85
N THR A 48 -0.86 -0.86 -19.38
CA THR A 48 -1.10 -1.59 -20.64
C THR A 48 -0.62 -0.79 -21.84
N ASP A 49 -0.46 -1.42 -23.02
CA ASP A 49 -0.12 -0.72 -24.27
C ASP A 49 -1.10 0.41 -24.62
N ALA A 50 -2.34 0.32 -24.16
CA ALA A 50 -3.39 1.32 -24.38
C ALA A 50 -3.32 2.50 -23.39
N GLY A 51 -2.39 2.46 -22.42
CA GLY A 51 -2.24 3.48 -21.39
C GLY A 51 -3.12 3.27 -20.14
N SER A 52 -3.99 2.26 -20.14
CA SER A 52 -4.80 1.92 -18.95
C SER A 52 -3.95 1.35 -17.83
N VAL A 53 -4.33 1.68 -16.59
CA VAL A 53 -3.67 1.20 -15.37
C VAL A 53 -4.28 -0.13 -14.97
N LEU A 54 -3.46 -1.19 -14.99
CA LEU A 54 -3.82 -2.49 -14.45
C LEU A 54 -3.37 -2.53 -12.98
N GLN A 55 -4.29 -2.85 -12.08
CA GLN A 55 -4.01 -3.10 -10.66
C GLN A 55 -4.42 -4.52 -10.29
N VAL A 56 -3.59 -5.19 -9.50
CA VAL A 56 -3.96 -6.43 -8.82
C VAL A 56 -3.99 -6.13 -7.34
N ARG A 57 -5.15 -6.33 -6.71
CA ARG A 57 -5.40 -6.04 -5.29
C ARG A 57 -5.86 -7.28 -4.56
N GLY A 58 -5.56 -7.38 -3.27
CA GLY A 58 -6.00 -8.48 -2.40
C GLY A 58 -4.85 -9.15 -1.66
N GLN A 59 -5.17 -10.24 -0.95
CA GLN A 59 -4.18 -11.02 -0.22
C GLN A 59 -4.53 -12.50 -0.21
N ALA A 60 -3.50 -13.33 0.01
CA ALA A 60 -3.61 -14.77 0.22
C ALA A 60 -4.35 -15.49 -0.92
N ASP A 61 -5.64 -15.77 -0.76
CA ASP A 61 -6.35 -16.76 -1.56
C ASP A 61 -7.09 -16.18 -2.77
N GLU A 62 -7.36 -14.87 -2.77
CA GLU A 62 -8.10 -14.20 -3.84
C GLU A 62 -7.49 -12.84 -4.17
N TYR A 63 -7.28 -12.61 -5.47
CA TYR A 63 -6.85 -11.34 -6.00
C TYR A 63 -7.85 -10.80 -7.01
N GLU A 64 -8.15 -9.51 -6.91
CA GLU A 64 -8.94 -8.77 -7.87
C GLU A 64 -8.04 -8.11 -8.89
N VAL A 65 -8.28 -8.39 -10.18
CA VAL A 65 -7.65 -7.69 -11.29
C VAL A 65 -8.58 -6.57 -11.74
N ARG A 66 -8.09 -5.33 -11.64
CA ARG A 66 -8.81 -4.10 -11.97
C ARG A 66 -8.10 -3.34 -13.07
N VAL A 67 -8.88 -2.78 -14.00
CA VAL A 67 -8.39 -1.87 -15.04
C VAL A 67 -9.07 -0.53 -14.84
N ASP A 68 -8.28 0.53 -14.65
CA ASP A 68 -8.77 1.88 -14.38
C ASP A 68 -9.83 1.90 -13.25
N GLY A 69 -9.58 1.10 -12.20
CA GLY A 69 -10.46 0.94 -11.04
C GLY A 69 -11.61 -0.06 -11.21
N SER A 70 -11.92 -0.49 -12.44
CA SER A 70 -13.01 -1.42 -12.75
C SER A 70 -12.57 -2.88 -12.63
N LEU A 71 -13.26 -3.67 -11.80
CA LEU A 71 -13.04 -5.12 -11.66
C LEU A 71 -13.26 -5.84 -12.99
N GLN A 72 -12.24 -6.56 -13.44
CA GLN A 72 -12.28 -7.38 -14.66
C GLN A 72 -12.45 -8.85 -14.31
N GLU A 73 -11.64 -9.36 -13.38
CA GLU A 73 -11.67 -10.76 -12.97
C GLU A 73 -11.15 -10.95 -11.54
N ARG A 74 -11.48 -12.11 -10.95
CA ARG A 74 -10.89 -12.59 -9.72
C ARG A 74 -10.01 -13.79 -10.04
N ILE A 75 -8.77 -13.77 -9.55
CA ILE A 75 -7.78 -14.83 -9.78
C ILE A 75 -7.35 -15.45 -8.46
N ALA A 76 -7.15 -16.76 -8.47
CA ALA A 76 -6.53 -17.47 -7.35
C ALA A 76 -5.05 -17.12 -7.24
N ALA A 77 -4.51 -17.23 -6.04
CA ALA A 77 -3.13 -16.92 -5.70
C ALA A 77 -2.11 -17.48 -6.71
N ARG A 78 -1.42 -16.61 -7.44
CA ARG A 78 -0.26 -16.99 -8.25
C ARG A 78 1.01 -16.81 -7.43
N LYS A 79 1.88 -17.84 -7.41
CA LYS A 79 3.23 -17.78 -6.81
C LYS A 79 4.02 -16.54 -7.26
N ASP A 80 3.76 -16.07 -8.47
CA ASP A 80 4.47 -14.94 -9.09
C ASP A 80 4.24 -13.60 -8.36
N LEU A 81 3.09 -13.38 -7.73
CA LEU A 81 2.79 -12.12 -7.02
C LEU A 81 3.52 -11.99 -5.68
N SER A 82 3.93 -13.12 -5.10
CA SER A 82 4.74 -13.19 -3.88
C SER A 82 6.25 -13.06 -4.13
N ALA A 83 6.67 -13.00 -5.39
CA ALA A 83 8.09 -12.88 -5.73
C ALA A 83 8.68 -11.56 -5.20
N ASP A 84 9.91 -11.61 -4.74
CA ASP A 84 10.68 -10.47 -4.22
C ASP A 84 11.75 -9.97 -5.21
N LYS A 85 11.80 -10.57 -6.41
CA LYS A 85 12.77 -10.22 -7.45
C LYS A 85 12.41 -8.94 -8.19
N PRO A 86 13.40 -8.12 -8.61
CA PRO A 86 13.14 -6.87 -9.33
C PRO A 86 12.31 -7.12 -10.59
N VAL A 87 11.37 -6.20 -10.86
CA VAL A 87 10.54 -6.17 -12.07
C VAL A 87 9.70 -7.44 -12.25
N LEU A 88 8.49 -7.44 -11.70
CA LEU A 88 7.52 -8.48 -12.03
C LEU A 88 6.89 -8.19 -13.41
N HIS A 89 6.83 -9.20 -14.27
CA HIS A 89 6.00 -9.17 -15.48
C HIS A 89 4.73 -9.97 -15.21
N PHE A 90 3.59 -9.30 -15.19
CA PHE A 90 2.31 -9.94 -14.97
C PHE A 90 1.64 -10.20 -16.31
N ARG A 91 1.28 -11.47 -16.55
CA ARG A 91 0.56 -11.85 -17.76
C ARG A 91 -0.94 -11.70 -17.59
N TRP A 92 -1.52 -10.76 -18.32
CA TRP A 92 -2.95 -10.45 -18.35
C TRP A 92 -3.43 -10.28 -19.80
N ASP A 93 -4.57 -10.88 -20.14
CA ASP A 93 -5.13 -10.89 -21.50
C ASP A 93 -4.11 -11.23 -22.62
N GLY A 94 -3.27 -12.24 -22.36
CA GLY A 94 -2.24 -12.69 -23.29
C GLY A 94 -1.04 -11.75 -23.46
N LYS A 95 -1.00 -10.63 -22.74
CA LYS A 95 0.10 -9.65 -22.76
C LYS A 95 0.93 -9.69 -21.49
N GLU A 96 2.22 -9.42 -21.62
CA GLU A 96 3.11 -9.21 -20.48
C GLU A 96 3.16 -7.73 -20.14
N ILE A 97 2.82 -7.40 -18.91
CA ILE A 97 2.80 -6.03 -18.40
C ILE A 97 3.88 -5.91 -17.34
N ALA A 98 4.79 -4.96 -17.53
CA ALA A 98 5.85 -4.69 -16.56
C ALA A 98 5.31 -3.90 -15.37
N GLU A 99 5.81 -4.23 -14.18
CA GLU A 99 5.44 -3.54 -12.95
C GLU A 99 5.91 -2.08 -12.93
N THR A 100 4.99 -1.20 -12.52
CA THR A 100 5.22 0.23 -12.26
C THR A 100 4.94 0.55 -10.79
N PHE A 101 5.51 1.66 -10.32
CA PHE A 101 5.38 2.19 -8.97
C PHE A 101 4.96 3.66 -9.08
N ASN A 102 4.00 4.07 -8.25
CA ASN A 102 3.56 5.46 -8.16
C ASN A 102 4.35 6.23 -7.10
N ALA A 103 5.00 5.53 -6.16
CA ALA A 103 5.86 6.15 -5.19
C ALA A 103 6.98 6.96 -5.88
N SER A 104 7.19 8.16 -5.39
CA SER A 104 8.26 9.08 -5.72
C SER A 104 9.63 8.43 -5.53
N GLY A 105 10.61 8.92 -6.30
CA GLY A 105 11.99 8.45 -6.18
C GLY A 105 12.60 8.71 -4.79
N GLU A 106 12.15 9.75 -4.09
CA GLU A 106 12.56 10.07 -2.72
C GLU A 106 12.04 9.04 -1.73
N ALA A 107 10.73 8.73 -1.78
CA ALA A 107 10.14 7.70 -0.92
C ALA A 107 10.76 6.32 -1.16
N LEU A 108 11.00 5.94 -2.42
CA LEU A 108 11.67 4.68 -2.75
C LEU A 108 13.11 4.63 -2.26
N THR A 109 13.82 5.77 -2.32
CA THR A 109 15.19 5.89 -1.82
C THR A 109 15.24 5.76 -0.30
N ALA A 110 14.39 6.51 0.41
CA ALA A 110 14.31 6.47 1.86
C ALA A 110 13.87 5.09 2.37
N LEU A 111 12.93 4.42 1.68
CA LEU A 111 12.52 3.05 2.00
C LEU A 111 13.65 2.04 1.77
N ALA A 112 14.43 2.19 0.70
CA ALA A 112 15.58 1.33 0.44
C ALA A 112 16.69 1.53 1.48
N GLU A 113 16.95 2.77 1.90
CA GLU A 113 17.92 3.08 2.96
C GLU A 113 17.51 2.46 4.29
N TYR A 114 16.26 2.64 4.71
CA TYR A 114 15.73 2.02 5.93
C TYR A 114 15.73 0.49 5.90
N ARG A 115 15.54 -0.12 4.72
CA ARG A 115 15.69 -1.57 4.55
C ARG A 115 17.14 -2.02 4.77
N ASP A 116 18.10 -1.27 4.22
CA ASP A 116 19.52 -1.61 4.27
C ASP A 116 20.15 -1.30 5.64
N ASP A 117 19.64 -0.29 6.34
CA ASP A 117 20.02 0.10 7.69
C ASP A 117 18.77 0.38 8.56
N PRO A 118 18.23 -0.64 9.26
CA PRO A 118 17.06 -0.46 10.13
C PRO A 118 17.29 0.48 11.32
N ASP A 119 18.54 0.84 11.64
CA ASP A 119 18.87 1.83 12.67
C ASP A 119 18.75 3.27 12.15
N SER A 120 18.52 3.47 10.84
CA SER A 120 18.26 4.78 10.25
C SER A 120 16.89 5.33 10.66
N SER A 121 16.69 6.64 10.45
CA SER A 121 15.35 7.22 10.58
C SER A 121 14.39 6.53 9.61
N PRO A 122 13.21 6.08 10.07
CA PRO A 122 12.26 5.45 9.18
C PRO A 122 11.59 6.47 8.25
N PRO A 123 11.17 6.08 7.03
CA PRO A 123 10.68 6.98 5.99
C PRO A 123 9.19 7.34 6.18
N TRP A 124 8.73 7.50 7.43
CA TRP A 124 7.30 7.59 7.74
C TRP A 124 6.66 8.92 7.33
N GLU A 125 7.43 9.94 6.99
CA GLU A 125 6.92 11.11 6.27
C GLU A 125 6.31 10.74 4.90
N TYR A 126 6.74 9.61 4.30
CA TYR A 126 6.20 9.06 3.06
C TYR A 126 5.18 7.93 3.29
N ALA A 127 4.78 7.63 4.53
CA ALA A 127 3.98 6.44 4.83
C ALA A 127 2.66 6.38 4.04
N SER A 128 1.96 7.51 3.85
CA SER A 128 0.74 7.58 3.03
C SER A 128 0.97 7.11 1.60
N GLU A 129 2.06 7.56 0.99
CA GLU A 129 2.43 7.22 -0.39
C GLU A 129 2.86 5.75 -0.49
N LEU A 130 3.67 5.29 0.47
CA LEU A 130 4.16 3.91 0.53
C LEU A 130 3.03 2.89 0.77
N LEU A 131 2.05 3.22 1.64
CA LEU A 131 0.84 2.41 1.82
C LEU A 131 -0.04 2.43 0.57
N ALA A 132 -0.25 3.61 -0.04
CA ALA A 132 -1.12 3.74 -1.21
C ALA A 132 -0.59 2.94 -2.42
N ASP A 133 0.72 2.85 -2.56
CA ASP A 133 1.38 2.04 -3.59
C ASP A 133 1.65 0.58 -3.14
N GLY A 134 1.18 0.19 -1.95
CA GLY A 134 1.27 -1.18 -1.43
C GLY A 134 2.70 -1.64 -1.15
N LEU A 135 3.63 -0.73 -0.91
CA LEU A 135 5.05 -1.04 -0.64
C LEU A 135 5.27 -1.44 0.82
N ILE A 136 4.47 -0.89 1.72
CA ILE A 136 4.39 -1.29 3.12
C ILE A 136 2.94 -1.64 3.46
N ASP A 137 2.76 -2.48 4.48
CA ASP A 137 1.43 -2.77 5.02
C ASP A 137 1.07 -1.85 6.20
N ILE A 138 -0.10 -2.10 6.80
CA ILE A 138 -0.60 -1.32 7.94
C ILE A 138 0.27 -1.45 9.21
N GLN A 139 1.13 -2.48 9.27
CA GLN A 139 2.10 -2.68 10.34
C GLN A 139 3.44 -2.01 10.02
N LEU A 140 3.50 -1.30 8.87
CA LEU A 140 4.69 -0.67 8.30
C LEU A 140 5.76 -1.68 7.88
N ASP A 141 5.38 -2.95 7.72
CA ASP A 141 6.27 -4.00 7.25
C ASP A 141 6.38 -3.96 5.71
N LEU A 142 7.57 -4.27 5.21
CA LEU A 142 7.85 -4.27 3.78
C LEU A 142 7.14 -5.43 3.06
N THR A 143 6.24 -5.10 2.13
CA THR A 143 5.51 -6.10 1.35
C THR A 143 6.40 -6.75 0.28
N PRO A 144 5.99 -7.86 -0.35
CA PRO A 144 6.68 -8.39 -1.54
C PRO A 144 6.86 -7.32 -2.64
N ARG A 145 5.84 -6.49 -2.86
CA ARG A 145 5.90 -5.39 -3.83
C ARG A 145 6.93 -4.32 -3.42
N GLY A 146 6.98 -3.96 -2.14
CA GLY A 146 8.02 -3.07 -1.58
C GLY A 146 9.43 -3.62 -1.75
N LYS A 147 9.62 -4.93 -1.54
CA LYS A 147 10.90 -5.61 -1.81
C LYS A 147 11.32 -5.49 -3.27
N ARG A 148 10.40 -5.74 -4.22
CA ARG A 148 10.68 -5.58 -5.66
C ARG A 148 10.99 -4.13 -6.03
N ALA A 149 10.27 -3.16 -5.46
CA ALA A 149 10.45 -1.74 -5.72
C ALA A 149 11.85 -1.26 -5.29
N THR A 150 12.30 -1.68 -4.11
CA THR A 150 13.60 -1.29 -3.55
C THR A 150 14.77 -2.13 -4.09
N ALA A 151 14.51 -3.27 -4.73
CA ALA A 151 15.54 -4.11 -5.36
C ALA A 151 15.97 -3.62 -6.76
N ARG A 152 15.31 -2.60 -7.32
CA ARG A 152 15.58 -2.02 -8.66
C ARG A 152 16.81 -1.09 -8.73
N ARG A 153 17.59 -0.96 -7.66
CA ARG A 153 18.81 -0.13 -7.62
C ARG A 153 19.96 -0.73 -8.44
#